data_AF-A0A9D7SUG8-F1
#
_entry.id   AF-A0A9D7SUG8-F1
#
_cell.length_a   1.000
_cell.length_b   1.000
_cell.length_c   1.000
_cell.angle_alpha   90.00
_cell.angle_beta   90.00
_cell.angle_gamma   90.00
#
_symmetry.space_group_name_H-M   'P 1'
#
loop_
_entity.id
_entity.type
_entity.pdbx_description
1 polymer ?
#
loop_
_entity_poly.entity_id
_entity_poly.type
_entity_poly.pdbx_seq_one_letter_code
_entity_poly.pdbx_strand_id
1 'polypeptide(L)'
;MTFKNHKRKSDKHGSKEKIKKIAYEIALQGTLGYRPDNKDYRISLIPGKLFSGYHILAYYYVSWKLTLPEMVKDLKLPFDEEYKLARTMFKPKDK
;
A
#
# COMPACT_ATOMS: atom_id res chain seq x y z
N MET A 1 -27.28 -27.86 13.49
CA MET A 1 -27.24 -26.43 13.88
C MET A 1 -26.27 -25.72 12.94
N THR A 2 -26.79 -25.00 11.94
CA THR A 2 -26.01 -24.32 10.90
C THR A 2 -25.77 -22.86 11.29
N PHE A 3 -24.53 -22.52 11.67
CA PHE A 3 -24.14 -21.14 11.92
C PHE A 3 -23.96 -20.39 10.59
N LYS A 4 -24.86 -19.44 10.36
CA LYS A 4 -24.91 -18.56 9.20
C LYS A 4 -23.66 -17.66 9.13
N ASN A 5 -22.99 -17.70 7.98
CA ASN A 5 -22.06 -16.71 7.45
C ASN A 5 -22.60 -15.27 7.59
N HIS A 6 -22.14 -14.52 8.59
CA HIS A 6 -22.42 -13.07 8.72
C HIS A 6 -21.15 -12.23 8.94
N LYS A 7 -20.06 -12.60 8.26
CA LYS A 7 -18.78 -11.87 8.35
C LYS A 7 -18.20 -11.54 6.97
N ARG A 8 -18.93 -10.76 6.16
CA ARG A 8 -18.44 -10.36 4.81
C ARG A 8 -18.58 -8.88 4.44
N LYS A 9 -19.09 -8.01 5.32
CA LYS A 9 -19.21 -6.56 5.03
C LYS A 9 -18.44 -5.62 5.96
N SER A 10 -17.79 -6.10 7.01
CA SER A 10 -17.11 -5.24 8.00
C SER A 10 -15.62 -4.99 7.69
N ASP A 11 -14.95 -5.86 6.92
CA ASP A 11 -13.48 -5.80 6.75
C ASP A 11 -12.98 -4.74 5.73
N LYS A 12 -13.85 -4.22 4.84
CA LYS A 12 -13.43 -3.28 3.79
C LYS A 12 -13.15 -1.87 4.30
N HIS A 13 -13.82 -1.43 5.37
CA HIS A 13 -13.64 -0.08 5.92
C HIS A 13 -12.35 0.03 6.73
N GLY A 14 -12.11 -0.91 7.66
CA GLY A 14 -10.88 -0.96 8.46
C GLY A 14 -9.61 -1.17 7.62
N SER A 15 -9.71 -1.88 6.50
CA SER A 15 -8.59 -2.11 5.59
C SER A 15 -8.15 -0.84 4.86
N LYS A 16 -9.08 -0.04 4.34
CA LYS A 16 -8.74 1.22 3.65
C LYS A 16 -8.15 2.26 4.60
N GLU A 17 -8.70 2.36 5.81
CA GLU A 17 -8.16 3.26 6.83
C GLU A 17 -6.74 2.87 7.24
N LYS A 18 -6.47 1.57 7.39
CA LYS A 18 -5.12 1.07 7.67
C LYS A 18 -4.14 1.38 6.53
N ILE A 19 -4.54 1.16 5.28
CA ILE A 19 -3.72 1.50 4.10
C ILE A 19 -3.45 3.01 4.06
N LYS A 20 -4.44 3.84 4.38
CA LYS A 20 -4.29 5.29 4.44
C LYS A 20 -3.25 5.66 5.51
N LYS A 21 -3.36 5.12 6.72
CA LYS A 21 -2.37 5.36 7.80
C LYS A 21 -0.95 4.95 7.40
N ILE A 22 -0.80 3.81 6.70
CA ILE A 22 0.50 3.39 6.14
C ILE A 22 1.01 4.39 5.10
N ALA A 23 0.14 4.87 4.19
CA ALA A 23 0.50 5.86 3.18
C ALA A 23 1.03 7.17 3.80
N TYR A 24 0.39 7.63 4.88
CA TYR A 24 0.83 8.81 5.63
C TYR A 24 2.13 8.56 6.39
N GLU A 25 2.28 7.42 7.04
CA GLU A 25 3.54 7.07 7.72
C GLU A 25 4.71 7.10 6.74
N ILE A 26 4.55 6.48 5.57
CA ILE A 26 5.55 6.49 4.51
C ILE A 26 5.79 7.91 3.98
N ALA A 27 4.75 8.74 3.83
CA ALA A 27 4.93 10.14 3.43
C ALA A 27 5.78 10.92 4.44
N LEU A 28 5.47 10.76 5.73
CA LEU A 28 6.16 11.48 6.82
C LEU A 28 7.63 11.06 6.91
N GLN A 29 7.91 9.75 6.86
CA GLN A 29 9.28 9.23 6.81
C GLN A 29 10.02 9.64 5.52
N GLY A 30 9.29 9.78 4.41
CA GLY A 30 9.82 10.09 3.09
C GLY A 30 10.06 11.57 2.79
N THR A 31 9.82 12.47 3.76
CA THR A 31 10.03 13.92 3.59
C THR A 31 11.49 14.28 3.25
N LEU A 32 12.44 13.45 3.69
CA LEU A 32 13.87 13.56 3.37
C LEU A 32 14.29 12.72 2.15
N GLY A 33 13.33 12.08 1.48
CA GLY A 33 13.56 11.15 0.38
C GLY A 33 13.90 9.72 0.82
N TYR A 34 13.61 8.77 -0.07
CA TYR A 34 13.97 7.35 0.10
C TYR A 34 15.21 7.02 -0.74
N ARG A 35 16.18 6.38 -0.10
CA ARG A 35 17.40 5.88 -0.73
C ARG A 35 17.17 4.46 -1.24
N PRO A 36 17.27 4.20 -2.55
CA PRO A 36 17.02 2.86 -3.10
C PRO A 36 17.98 1.79 -2.57
N ASP A 37 19.19 2.19 -2.22
CA ASP A 37 20.27 1.37 -1.67
C ASP A 37 20.03 0.96 -0.20
N ASN A 38 19.16 1.66 0.53
CA ASN A 38 18.83 1.31 1.91
C ASN A 38 17.84 0.13 1.95
N LYS A 39 18.12 -0.84 2.83
CA LYS A 39 17.34 -2.09 3.01
C LYS A 39 16.63 -2.20 4.36
N ASP A 40 16.80 -1.21 5.22
CA ASP A 40 16.40 -1.25 6.62
C ASP A 40 15.22 -0.32 6.96
N TYR A 41 14.40 0.02 5.96
CA TYR A 41 13.19 0.80 6.22
C TYR A 41 12.16 -0.03 7.00
N ARG A 42 11.49 0.63 7.94
CA ARG A 42 10.50 0.02 8.84
C ARG A 42 9.23 0.86 8.85
N ILE A 43 8.11 0.19 8.68
CA ILE A 43 6.77 0.78 8.81
C ILE A 43 6.22 0.25 10.13
N SER A 44 5.96 1.13 11.08
CA SER A 44 5.44 0.80 12.42
C SER A 44 4.11 0.06 12.34
N LEU A 45 3.28 0.39 11.35
CA LEU A 45 2.00 -0.28 11.09
C LEU A 45 2.12 -1.65 10.41
N ILE A 46 3.34 -2.04 9.98
CA ILE A 46 3.69 -3.36 9.45
C ILE A 46 4.91 -3.89 10.22
N PRO A 47 4.73 -4.27 11.49
CA PRO A 47 5.85 -4.70 12.34
C PRO A 47 6.48 -6.00 11.84
N GLY A 48 7.77 -6.17 12.10
CA GLY A 48 8.51 -7.40 11.78
C GLY A 48 8.94 -7.54 10.32
N LYS A 49 8.75 -6.50 9.49
CA LYS A 49 9.20 -6.49 8.09
C LYS A 49 10.19 -5.35 7.85
N LEU A 50 11.30 -5.70 7.19
CA LEU A 50 12.24 -4.74 6.62
C LEU A 50 11.88 -4.51 5.16
N PHE A 51 12.01 -3.27 4.72
CA PHE A 51 11.71 -2.86 3.36
C PHE A 51 12.96 -2.22 2.74
N SER A 52 13.22 -2.57 1.48
CA SER A 52 14.17 -1.82 0.66
C SER A 52 13.58 -0.49 0.22
N GLY A 53 14.42 0.44 -0.20
CA GLY A 53 13.98 1.74 -0.71
C GLY A 53 12.97 1.58 -1.86
N TYR A 54 13.25 0.68 -2.80
CA TYR A 54 12.29 0.36 -3.88
C TYR A 54 10.99 -0.26 -3.34
N HIS A 55 11.06 -1.13 -2.33
CA HIS A 55 9.84 -1.65 -1.71
C HIS A 55 9.01 -0.53 -1.07
N ILE A 56 9.62 0.39 -0.33
CA ILE A 56 8.89 1.50 0.27
C ILE A 56 8.27 2.40 -0.80
N LEU A 57 8.99 2.73 -1.87
CA LEU A 57 8.45 3.53 -2.97
C LEU A 57 7.26 2.86 -3.66
N ALA A 58 7.32 1.54 -3.86
CA ALA A 58 6.20 0.77 -4.40
C ALA A 58 5.00 0.76 -3.44
N TYR A 59 5.23 0.52 -2.13
CA TYR A 59 4.19 0.57 -1.11
C TYR A 59 3.56 1.96 -0.99
N TYR A 60 4.36 3.01 -1.09
CA TYR A 60 3.91 4.39 -1.15
C TYR A 60 2.94 4.56 -2.32
N TYR A 61 3.39 4.36 -3.55
CA TYR A 61 2.56 4.58 -4.72
C TYR A 61 1.26 3.75 -4.69
N VAL A 62 1.35 2.45 -4.38
CA VAL A 62 0.18 1.57 -4.33
C VAL A 62 -0.79 1.99 -3.23
N SER A 63 -0.30 2.34 -2.03
CA SER A 63 -1.18 2.78 -0.94
C SER A 63 -1.92 4.08 -1.31
N TRP A 64 -1.24 5.06 -1.90
CA TRP A 64 -1.85 6.29 -2.40
C TRP A 64 -2.86 6.02 -3.52
N LYS A 65 -2.53 5.17 -4.50
CA LYS A 65 -3.46 4.79 -5.58
C LYS A 65 -4.73 4.11 -5.06
N LEU A 66 -4.65 3.39 -3.95
CA LEU A 66 -5.78 2.70 -3.33
C LEU A 66 -6.65 3.59 -2.44
N THR A 67 -6.08 4.62 -1.80
CA THR A 67 -6.80 5.45 -0.80
C THR A 67 -7.02 6.89 -1.22
N LEU A 68 -6.13 7.48 -2.01
CA LEU A 68 -6.12 8.89 -2.42
C LEU A 68 -5.65 9.01 -3.89
N PRO A 69 -6.36 8.42 -4.86
CA PRO A 69 -5.93 8.38 -6.26
C PRO A 69 -5.80 9.77 -6.90
N GLU A 70 -6.54 10.76 -6.39
CA GLU A 70 -6.48 12.14 -6.87
C GLU A 70 -5.12 12.79 -6.60
N MET A 71 -4.52 12.50 -5.44
CA MET A 71 -3.22 13.02 -5.01
C MET A 71 -2.03 12.31 -5.67
N VAL A 72 -2.24 11.15 -6.31
CA VAL A 72 -1.16 10.39 -6.96
C VAL A 72 -0.50 11.19 -8.08
N LYS A 73 -1.27 12.04 -8.77
CA LYS A 73 -0.75 12.90 -9.85
C LYS A 73 0.28 13.90 -9.32
N ASP A 74 0.12 14.36 -8.09
CA ASP A 74 1.02 15.33 -7.45
C ASP A 74 2.32 14.69 -6.96
N LEU A 75 2.33 13.36 -6.76
CA LEU A 75 3.53 12.63 -6.35
C LEU A 75 4.61 12.63 -7.44
N LYS A 76 4.25 12.89 -8.71
CA LYS A 76 5.15 12.87 -9.87
C LYS A 76 5.99 11.58 -9.99
N LEU A 77 5.47 10.46 -9.48
CA LEU A 77 6.10 9.15 -9.56
C LEU A 77 5.65 8.45 -10.85
N PRO A 78 6.59 8.05 -11.74
CA PRO A 78 6.27 7.44 -13.02
C PRO A 78 5.97 5.94 -12.87
N PHE A 79 5.00 5.58 -12.03
CA PHE A 79 4.63 4.17 -11.76
C PHE A 79 3.22 3.78 -12.25
N ASP A 80 2.56 4.65 -13.03
CA ASP A 80 1.18 4.41 -13.46
C ASP A 80 1.08 3.21 -14.41
N GLU A 81 2.05 3.03 -15.30
CA GLU A 81 2.10 1.89 -16.23
C GLU A 81 2.46 0.58 -15.52
N GLU A 82 3.45 0.62 -14.62
CA GLU A 82 3.85 -0.52 -13.79
C GLU A 82 2.70 -0.96 -12.88
N TYR A 83 1.93 -0.01 -12.34
CA TYR A 83 0.75 -0.32 -11.55
C TYR A 83 -0.35 -0.98 -12.38
N LYS A 84 -0.61 -0.48 -13.60
CA LYS A 84 -1.56 -1.11 -14.53
C LYS A 84 -1.12 -2.54 -14.86
N LEU A 85 0.15 -2.73 -15.21
CA LEU A 85 0.72 -4.05 -15.51
C LEU A 85 0.62 -4.99 -14.30
N ALA A 86 1.00 -4.54 -13.11
CA ALA A 86 0.89 -5.35 -11.90
C ALA A 86 -0.55 -5.81 -11.64
N ARG A 87 -1.54 -4.96 -11.94
CA ARG A 87 -2.96 -5.32 -11.83
C ARG A 87 -3.43 -6.36 -12.85
N THR A 88 -2.82 -6.45 -14.03
CA THR A 88 -3.15 -7.52 -15.00
C THR A 88 -2.52 -8.85 -14.61
N MET A 89 -1.37 -8.83 -13.93
CA MET A 89 -0.70 -10.01 -13.40
C MET A 89 -1.36 -10.54 -12.12
N PHE A 90 -1.99 -9.66 -11.34
CA PHE A 90 -2.70 -10.04 -10.12
C PHE A 90 -4.05 -10.68 -10.44
N LYS A 91 -4.07 -12.02 -10.55
CA LYS A 91 -5.31 -12.80 -10.50
C LYS A 91 -5.71 -12.98 -9.04
N PRO A 92 -6.77 -12.34 -8.53
CA PRO A 92 -7.28 -12.70 -7.21
C PRO A 92 -7.60 -14.20 -7.24
N LYS A 93 -7.06 -14.98 -6.29
CA LYS A 93 -7.50 -16.36 -6.10
C LYS A 93 -9.00 -16.29 -5.80
N ASP A 94 -9.84 -16.69 -6.75
CA ASP A 94 -11.23 -17.05 -6.47
C ASP A 94 -11.20 -18.05 -5.31
N LYS A 95 -11.78 -17.63 -4.18
CA LYS A 95 -11.93 -18.43 -2.95
C LYS A 95 -13.40 -18.75 -2.77
#